data_AF-A0A1I6QS06-F1
#
_entry.id   AF-A0A1I6QS06-F1
#
_cell.length_a   1.000
_cell.length_b   1.000
_cell.length_c   1.000
_cell.angle_alpha   90.00
_cell.angle_beta   90.00
_cell.angle_gamma   90.00
#
_symmetry.space_group_name_H-M   'P 1'
#
loop_
_entity.id
_entity.type
_entity.pdbx_description
1 polymer ?
#
loop_
_entity_poly.entity_id
_entity_poly.type
_entity_poly.pdbx_seq_one_letter_code
_entity_poly.pdbx_strand_id
1 'polypeptide(L)' 'MQRGVSVIQELLDNTYRDIVVVTHGNLLSLIIKHYDKQFGFSDWKGLSNPDVYMMTILETGIELNRIWVWFKEVGSST' A
#
# COMPACT_ATOMS: atom_id res chain seq x y z
N MET A 1 -15.44 -7.84 -2.07
CA MET A 1 -14.34 -7.32 -1.22
C MET A 1 -14.77 -5.98 -0.65
N GLN A 2 -15.59 -6.03 0.41
CA GLN A 2 -16.22 -4.83 0.98
C GLN A 2 -15.68 -4.54 2.38
N ARG A 3 -15.44 -5.61 3.16
CA ARG A 3 -14.94 -5.53 4.53
C ARG A 3 -13.56 -4.88 4.70
N GLY A 4 -12.60 -5.18 3.81
CA GLY A 4 -11.25 -4.60 3.93
C GLY A 4 -11.26 -3.09 3.65
N VAL A 5 -11.99 -2.70 2.60
CA VAL A 5 -12.14 -1.31 2.18
C VAL A 5 -12.95 -0.50 3.19
N SER A 6 -14.00 -1.08 3.79
CA SER A 6 -14.81 -0.36 4.78
C SER A 6 -13.99 0.05 6.01
N VAL A 7 -13.04 -0.79 6.44
CA VAL A 7 -12.12 -0.42 7.53
C VAL A 7 -11.22 0.73 7.12
N ILE A 8 -10.70 0.74 5.88
CA ILE A 8 -9.91 1.87 5.40
C ILE A 8 -10.76 3.15 5.35
N GLN A 9 -12.00 3.08 4.86
CA GLN A 9 -12.91 4.23 4.83
C GLN A 9 -13.20 4.77 6.23
N GLU A 10 -13.48 3.91 7.21
CA GLU A 10 -13.68 4.30 8.60
C GLU A 10 -12.43 4.99 9.20
N LEU A 11 -11.23 4.53 8.84
CA LEU A 11 -9.98 5.15 9.27
C LEU A 11 -9.78 6.54 8.63
N LEU A 12 -10.19 6.72 7.37
CA LEU A 12 -10.13 7.99 6.65
C LEU A 12 -11.16 9.02 7.17
N ASP A 13 -12.29 8.56 7.69
CA ASP A 13 -13.33 9.41 8.28
C ASP A 13 -12.98 9.88 9.71
N ASN A 14 -11.84 9.44 10.26
CA ASN A 14 -11.38 9.80 11.59
C ASN A 14 -10.39 10.99 11.57
N THR A 15 -10.01 11.48 12.74
CA THR A 15 -9.09 12.62 12.92
C THR A 15 -7.62 12.20 13.12
N TYR A 16 -7.31 10.92 12.91
CA TYR A 16 -5.95 10.41 13.05
C TYR A 16 -5.04 10.98 11.96
N ARG A 17 -3.88 11.50 12.36
CA ARG A 17 -2.90 12.08 11.43
C ARG A 17 -2.10 11.01 10.68
N ASP A 18 -1.61 10.01 11.41
CA ASP A 18 -0.74 8.95 10.88
C ASP A 18 -1.29 7.59 11.31
N ILE A 19 -1.55 6.70 10.35
CA ILE A 19 -2.18 5.40 10.58
C ILE A 19 -1.32 4.31 9.94
N VAL A 20 -1.05 3.25 10.71
CA VAL A 20 -0.37 2.04 10.21
C VAL A 20 -1.37 0.90 10.20
N VAL A 21 -1.58 0.30 9.01
CA VAL A 21 -2.42 -0.88 8.84
C VAL A 21 -1.55 -2.07 8.50
N VAL A 22 -1.59 -3.11 9.34
CA VAL A 22 -0.87 -4.37 9.11
C VAL A 22 -1.84 -5.45 8.69
N THR A 23 -1.53 -6.16 7.60
CA THR A 23 -2.40 -7.20 7.04
C THR A 23 -1.60 -8.24 6.25
N HIS A 24 -2.30 -9.23 5.69
CA HIS A 24 -1.70 -10.26 4.82
C HIS A 24 -1.70 -9.82 3.35
N GLY A 25 -0.76 -10.34 2.55
CA GLY A 25 -0.56 -9.96 1.14
C GLY A 25 -1.81 -10.08 0.25
N ASN A 26 -2.66 -11.08 0.47
CA ASN A 26 -3.91 -11.23 -0.30
C ASN A 26 -4.96 -10.16 0.03
N LEU A 27 -5.05 -9.73 1.28
CA LEU A 27 -5.98 -8.66 1.65
C LEU A 27 -5.40 -7.30 1.23
N LEU A 28 -4.08 -7.12 1.40
CA LEU A 28 -3.35 -5.94 0.92
C LEU A 28 -3.56 -5.73 -0.58
N SER A 29 -3.36 -6.76 -1.40
CA SER A 29 -3.52 -6.65 -2.86
C SER A 29 -4.93 -6.26 -3.28
N LEU A 30 -5.94 -6.78 -2.59
CA LEU A 30 -7.33 -6.43 -2.84
C LEU A 30 -7.63 -4.98 -2.44
N ILE A 31 -7.09 -4.51 -1.32
CA ILE A 31 -7.22 -3.11 -0.88
C ILE A 31 -6.52 -2.18 -1.88
N ILE A 32 -5.28 -2.48 -2.28
CA ILE A 32 -4.53 -1.69 -3.27
C ILE A 32 -5.34 -1.62 -4.58
N LYS A 33 -5.83 -2.77 -5.08
CA LYS A 33 -6.67 -2.83 -6.28
C LYS A 33 -7.96 -2.01 -6.19
N HIS A 34 -8.46 -1.72 -4.99
CA HIS A 34 -9.61 -0.84 -4.84
C HIS A 34 -9.26 0.60 -5.26
N TYR A 35 -8.11 1.11 -4.84
CA TYR A 35 -7.66 2.49 -5.06
C TYR A 35 -6.86 2.66 -6.36
N ASP A 36 -6.12 1.64 -6.79
CA ASP A 36 -5.42 1.58 -8.07
C ASP A 36 -5.95 0.41 -8.91
N LYS A 37 -6.79 0.71 -9.91
CA LYS A 37 -7.37 -0.32 -10.79
C LYS A 37 -6.34 -1.00 -11.68
N GLN A 38 -5.15 -0.43 -11.83
CA GLN A 38 -4.07 -1.01 -12.62
C GLN A 38 -3.35 -2.13 -11.87
N PHE A 39 -3.44 -2.16 -10.53
CA PHE A 39 -2.85 -3.20 -9.72
C PHE A 39 -3.45 -4.57 -10.06
N GLY A 40 -2.60 -5.44 -10.59
CA GLY A 40 -2.97 -6.72 -11.19
C GLY A 40 -2.31 -7.93 -10.55
N PHE A 41 -2.42 -9.04 -11.28
CA PHE A 41 -1.86 -10.32 -10.84
C PHE A 41 -0.33 -10.28 -10.75
N SER A 42 0.34 -9.62 -11.71
CA SER A 42 1.80 -9.50 -11.72
C SER A 42 2.32 -8.73 -10.51
N ASP A 43 1.63 -7.66 -10.11
CA ASP A 43 1.98 -6.86 -8.94
C ASP A 43 1.78 -7.65 -7.65
N TRP A 44 0.64 -8.35 -7.51
CA TRP A 44 0.39 -9.26 -6.38
C TRP A 44 1.46 -10.34 -6.25
N LYS A 45 1.88 -10.93 -7.37
CA LYS A 45 2.93 -11.96 -7.40
C LYS A 45 4.31 -11.39 -7.02
N GLY A 46 4.52 -10.09 -7.25
CA GLY A 46 5.76 -9.36 -6.93
C GLY A 46 5.78 -8.71 -5.54
N LEU A 47 4.76 -8.94 -4.71
CA LEU A 47 4.74 -8.49 -3.32
C LEU A 47 5.90 -9.14 -2.54
N SER A 48 6.57 -8.35 -1.71
CA SER A 48 7.62 -8.83 -0.81
C SER A 48 7.06 -9.14 0.58
N ASN A 49 7.90 -9.66 1.48
CA ASN A 49 7.57 -9.76 2.89
C ASN A 49 8.79 -9.35 3.74
N PRO A 50 8.79 -8.16 4.36
CA PRO A 50 7.69 -7.19 4.38
C PRO A 50 7.51 -6.48 3.05
N ASP A 51 6.36 -5.84 2.88
CA ASP A 51 6.09 -4.90 1.80
C ASP A 51 5.26 -3.74 2.36
N VAL A 52 5.58 -2.52 1.93
CA VAL A 52 5.05 -1.30 2.53
C VAL A 52 4.58 -0.37 1.44
N TYR A 53 3.31 0.02 1.57
CA TYR A 53 2.64 0.98 0.70
C TYR A 53 2.21 2.18 1.54
N MET A 54 2.44 3.37 1.01
CA MET A 54 1.99 4.63 1.60
C MET A 54 0.81 5.16 0.82
N MET A 55 -0.29 5.41 1.53
CA MET A 55 -1.49 6.04 1.00
C MET A 55 -1.53 7.49 1.48
N THR A 56 -1.45 8.44 0.57
CA THR A 56 -1.52 9.87 0.86
C THR A 56 -2.87 10.40 0.41
N ILE A 57 -3.56 11.11 1.31
CA ILE A 57 -4.83 11.77 1.02
C ILE A 57 -4.53 13.22 0.61
N LEU A 58 -4.84 13.55 -0.64
CA LEU A 58 -4.65 14.86 -1.25
C LEU A 58 -6.01 15.49 -1.56
N GLU A 59 -6.05 16.81 -1.78
CA GLU A 59 -7.27 17.50 -2.21
C GLU A 59 -7.81 16.94 -3.54
N THR A 60 -6.92 16.46 -4.41
CA THR A 60 -7.25 15.93 -5.74
C THR A 60 -7.60 14.44 -5.73
N GLY A 61 -7.51 13.75 -4.58
CA GLY A 61 -7.79 12.33 -4.46
C GLY A 61 -6.75 11.58 -3.63
N ILE A 62 -6.60 10.29 -3.92
CA ILE A 62 -5.73 9.37 -3.17
C ILE A 62 -4.53 9.02 -4.03
N GLU A 63 -3.34 9.17 -3.47
CA GLU A 63 -2.09 8.69 -4.04
C GLU A 63 -1.62 7.44 -3.29
N LEU A 64 -1.19 6.41 -4.02
CA LEU A 64 -0.77 5.14 -3.44
C LEU A 64 0.58 4.71 -4.01
N ASN A 65 1.61 4.71 -3.17
CA ASN A 65 2.99 4.45 -3.58
C ASN A 65 3.58 3.28 -2.78
N ARG A 66 4.26 2.35 -3.48
CA ARG A 66 5.11 1.34 -2.82
C ARG A 66 6.40 2.03 -2.34
N ILE A 67 6.67 2.00 -1.04
CA ILE A 67 7.85 2.63 -0.44
C ILE A 67 8.90 1.62 0.05
N TRP A 68 8.59 0.32 0.01
CA TRP A 68 9.54 -0.71 0.37
C TRP A 68 10.64 -0.83 -0.69
N VAL A 69 11.89 -0.56 -0.28
CA VAL A 69 13.08 -0.72 -1.10
C VAL A 69 14.00 -1.76 -0.46
N TRP A 70 14.52 -2.67 -1.28
CA TRP A 70 15.65 -3.50 -0.87
C TRP A 70 16.90 -2.62 -0.86
N PHE A 71 17.70 -2.68 0.22
CA PHE A 71 19.04 -2.11 0.21
C PHE A 71 19.81 -2.71 -0.98
N LYS A 72 20.06 -1.90 -2.01
CA LYS A 72 21.14 -2.20 -2.93
C LYS A 72 22.41 -1.85 -2.16
N GLU A 73 23.32 -2.82 -2.02
CA GLU A 73 24.71 -2.52 -1.70
C GLU A 73 25.15 -1.39 -2.63
N VAL A 74 25.56 -0.27 -2.03
CA VAL A 74 26.30 0.76 -2.74
C VAL A 74 27.60 0.06 -3.15
N GLY A 75 27.66 -0.37 -4.41
CA GLY A 75 28.86 -1.00 -4.95
C GLY A 75 30.04 -0.06 -4.70
N SER A 76 30.92 -0.47 -3.80
CA SER A 76 32.25 0.10 -3.64
C SER A 76 32.98 -0.11 -4.95
N SER A 77 32.92 0.91 -5.81
CA SER A 77 33.80 1.02 -6.97
C SER A 77 35.19 1.35 -6.44
N THR A 78 35.97 0.32 -6.14
CA THR A 78 37.44 0.39 -6.17
C THR A 78 37.94 0.15 -7.57
#